data_AF-A0A094WQ05-F1
#
_entry.id   AF-A0A094WQ05-F1
#
_cell.length_a   1.000
_cell.length_b   1.000
_cell.length_c   1.000
_cell.angle_alpha   90.00
_cell.angle_beta   90.00
_cell.angle_gamma   90.00
#
_symmetry.space_group_name_H-M   'P 1'
#
loop_
_entity.id
_entity.type
_entity.pdbx_description
1 polymer ?
#
loop_
_entity_poly.entity_id
_entity_poly.type
_entity_poly.pdbx_seq_one_letter_code
_entity_poly.pdbx_strand_id
1 'polypeptide(L)'
;MSIDYRFNEWRVSGEQAEAWSPMAYRLCSKNSKTDLMNGYRVGDILYLHYLRGMTAKDIKQYSLGYGVSTAIIKSVLNGFGRQSGAEAKEAYQIGMYLVENEPEMLEKMYQIKVSQL
;
A
#
# COMPACT_ATOMS: atom_id res chain seq x y z
N MET A 1 -10.57 13.26 -34.39
CA MET A 1 -9.73 12.26 -33.69
C MET A 1 -10.20 12.19 -32.26
N SER A 2 -10.90 11.12 -31.89
CA SER A 2 -11.31 10.86 -30.50
C SER A 2 -10.20 10.07 -29.81
N ILE A 3 -9.71 10.56 -28.68
CA ILE A 3 -8.80 9.80 -27.82
C ILE A 3 -9.65 8.71 -27.14
N ASP A 4 -9.33 7.45 -27.42
CA ASP A 4 -9.99 6.29 -26.78
C ASP A 4 -9.39 6.10 -25.38
N TYR A 5 -10.03 6.70 -24.37
CA TYR A 5 -9.60 6.62 -22.97
C TYR A 5 -10.03 5.28 -22.37
N ARG A 6 -9.21 4.24 -22.52
CA ARG A 6 -9.41 2.93 -21.88
C ARG A 6 -8.88 2.96 -20.45
N PHE A 7 -9.75 3.34 -19.52
CA PHE A 7 -9.44 3.36 -18.10
C PHE A 7 -9.87 2.04 -17.45
N ASN A 8 -9.00 1.46 -16.61
CA ASN A 8 -9.31 0.27 -15.82
C ASN A 8 -9.66 -0.98 -16.65
N GLU A 9 -8.93 -1.22 -17.75
CA GLU A 9 -9.03 -2.44 -18.56
C GLU A 9 -7.69 -3.17 -18.60
N TRP A 10 -7.72 -4.51 -18.60
CA TRP A 10 -6.56 -5.33 -18.87
C TRP A 10 -6.07 -5.10 -20.30
N ARG A 11 -4.80 -4.72 -20.47
CA ARG A 11 -4.24 -4.44 -21.81
C ARG A 11 -4.33 -5.60 -22.79
N VAL A 12 -4.34 -6.84 -22.29
CA VAL A 12 -4.29 -8.07 -23.12
C VAL A 12 -5.68 -8.57 -23.46
N SER A 13 -6.63 -8.59 -22.52
CA SER A 13 -7.99 -9.09 -22.75
C SER A 13 -9.01 -7.99 -23.07
N GLY A 14 -8.73 -6.72 -22.74
CA GLY A 14 -9.69 -5.63 -22.84
C GLY A 14 -10.82 -5.69 -21.80
N GLU A 15 -10.77 -6.65 -20.88
CA GLU A 15 -11.76 -6.80 -19.82
C GLU A 15 -11.57 -5.73 -18.74
N GLN A 16 -12.67 -5.27 -18.16
CA GLN A 16 -12.64 -4.38 -16.99
C GLN A 16 -11.82 -5.03 -15.87
N ALA A 17 -10.75 -4.37 -15.46
CA ALA A 17 -10.01 -4.73 -14.27
C ALA A 17 -10.90 -4.47 -13.04
N GLU A 18 -10.83 -5.36 -12.05
CA GLU A 18 -11.61 -5.21 -10.83
C GLU A 18 -11.22 -3.89 -10.12
N ALA A 19 -12.20 -3.02 -9.91
CA ALA A 19 -11.94 -1.69 -9.37
C ALA A 19 -11.60 -1.76 -7.88
N TRP A 20 -10.53 -1.07 -7.48
CA TRP A 20 -10.26 -0.82 -6.07
C TRP A 20 -11.23 0.22 -5.48
N SER A 21 -11.34 0.24 -4.15
CA SER A 21 -12.12 1.28 -3.49
C SER A 21 -11.51 2.68 -3.72
N PRO A 22 -12.31 3.76 -3.65
CA PRO A 22 -11.79 5.12 -3.74
C PRO A 22 -10.66 5.41 -2.74
N MET A 23 -10.73 4.80 -1.55
CA MET A 23 -9.70 4.94 -0.51
C MET A 23 -8.41 4.22 -0.87
N ALA A 24 -8.49 3.02 -1.47
CA ALA A 24 -7.33 2.32 -2.00
C ALA A 24 -6.63 3.11 -3.12
N TYR A 25 -7.38 3.71 -4.06
CA TYR A 25 -6.80 4.60 -5.06
C TYR A 25 -6.17 5.85 -4.42
N ARG A 26 -6.84 6.44 -3.42
CA ARG A 26 -6.32 7.59 -2.69
C ARG A 26 -5.04 7.26 -1.92
N LEU A 27 -4.90 6.04 -1.40
CA LEU A 27 -3.67 5.58 -0.78
C LEU A 27 -2.54 5.51 -1.81
N CYS A 28 -2.80 4.88 -2.96
CA CYS A 28 -1.81 4.70 -4.01
C CYS A 28 -1.34 6.02 -4.64
N SER A 29 -2.18 7.05 -4.62
CA SER A 29 -1.81 8.39 -5.11
C SER A 29 -0.92 9.18 -4.15
N LYS A 30 -0.70 8.71 -2.91
CA LYS A 30 0.23 9.36 -1.97
C LYS A 30 1.67 8.98 -2.31
N ASN A 31 2.31 9.79 -3.12
CA ASN A 31 3.75 9.66 -3.36
C ASN A 31 4.50 10.50 -2.32
N SER A 32 5.57 9.97 -1.74
CA SER A 32 6.54 10.84 -1.06
C SER A 32 7.59 11.30 -2.07
N LYS A 33 8.36 12.32 -1.70
CA LYS A 33 9.53 12.80 -2.47
C LYS A 33 10.61 11.74 -2.70
N THR A 34 10.50 10.57 -2.06
CA THR A 34 11.42 9.46 -2.22
C THR A 34 10.65 8.20 -2.64
N ASP A 35 11.12 7.54 -3.70
CA ASP A 35 10.52 6.28 -4.20
C ASP A 35 10.52 5.15 -3.16
N LEU A 36 11.36 5.29 -2.13
CA LEU A 36 11.49 4.33 -1.04
C LEU A 36 10.26 4.22 -0.15
N MET A 37 9.43 5.27 -0.08
CA MET A 37 8.23 5.28 0.77
C MET A 37 7.09 6.02 0.09
N ASN A 38 6.11 5.29 -0.41
CA ASN A 38 4.86 5.83 -0.96
C ASN A 38 3.68 5.17 -0.23
N GLY A 39 2.46 5.65 -0.48
CA GLY A 39 1.26 5.17 0.19
C GLY A 39 0.99 3.69 -0.08
N TYR A 40 1.37 3.18 -1.25
CA TYR A 40 1.34 1.75 -1.53
C TYR A 40 2.22 0.95 -0.56
N ARG A 41 3.48 1.37 -0.33
CA ARG A 41 4.36 0.72 0.66
C ARG A 41 3.86 0.87 2.10
N VAL A 42 3.25 2.01 2.44
CA VAL A 42 2.63 2.20 3.75
C VAL A 42 1.48 1.21 3.94
N GLY A 43 0.61 1.08 2.95
CA GLY A 43 -0.49 0.11 2.97
C GLY A 43 -0.01 -1.33 3.10
N ASP A 44 1.03 -1.71 2.35
CA ASP A 44 1.63 -3.05 2.41
C ASP A 44 2.18 -3.36 3.81
N ILE A 45 2.92 -2.43 4.43
CA ILE A 45 3.45 -2.61 5.80
C ILE A 45 2.30 -2.78 6.81
N LEU A 46 1.25 -1.97 6.69
CA LEU A 46 0.09 -2.04 7.59
C LEU A 46 -0.70 -3.35 7.38
N TYR A 47 -0.86 -3.78 6.12
CA TYR A 47 -1.46 -5.07 5.77
C TYR A 47 -0.70 -6.24 6.41
N LEU A 48 0.63 -6.30 6.20
CA LEU A 48 1.45 -7.38 6.73
C LEU A 48 1.43 -7.42 8.26
N HIS A 49 1.41 -6.26 8.91
CA HIS A 49 1.38 -6.19 10.37
C HIS A 49 0.00 -6.55 10.95
N TYR A 50 -1.06 -5.85 10.53
CA TYR A 50 -2.37 -5.93 11.16
C TYR A 50 -3.22 -7.10 10.67
N LEU A 51 -3.11 -7.48 9.38
CA LEU A 51 -3.90 -8.59 8.82
C LEU A 51 -3.12 -9.91 8.82
N ARG A 52 -1.79 -9.86 8.61
CA ARG A 52 -0.95 -11.07 8.58
C ARG A 52 -0.19 -11.35 9.88
N GLY A 53 -0.24 -10.45 10.86
CA GLY A 53 0.39 -10.63 12.17
C GLY A 53 1.92 -10.61 12.15
N MET A 54 2.54 -10.09 11.08
CA MET A 54 3.99 -10.08 10.94
C MET A 54 4.64 -9.02 11.83
N THR A 55 5.81 -9.32 12.38
CA THR A 55 6.61 -8.33 13.12
C THR A 55 7.41 -7.45 12.18
N ALA A 56 7.91 -6.30 12.66
CA ALA A 56 8.79 -5.43 11.88
C ALA A 56 10.09 -6.13 11.40
N LYS A 57 10.51 -7.22 12.07
CA LYS A 57 11.65 -8.04 11.62
C LYS A 57 11.26 -8.92 10.44
N ASP A 58 10.10 -9.56 10.52
CA ASP A 58 9.58 -10.44 9.47
C ASP A 58 9.28 -9.64 8.21
N ILE A 59 8.65 -8.46 8.35
CA ILE A 59 8.37 -7.54 7.24
C ILE A 59 9.65 -7.11 6.52
N LYS A 60 10.76 -6.90 7.25
CA LYS A 60 12.05 -6.56 6.64
C LYS A 60 12.62 -7.73 5.82
N GLN A 61 12.44 -8.95 6.29
CA GLN A 61 12.92 -10.17 5.62
C GLN A 61 11.99 -10.59 4.47
N TYR A 62 10.77 -10.07 4.44
CA TYR A 62 9.84 -10.23 3.34
C TYR A 62 10.39 -9.54 2.08
N SER A 63 10.15 -10.14 0.91
CA SER A 63 10.72 -9.73 -0.39
C SER A 63 10.52 -8.25 -0.75
N LEU A 64 9.52 -7.59 -0.14
CA LEU A 64 9.16 -6.19 -0.36
C LEU A 64 9.73 -5.22 0.68
N GLY A 65 10.25 -5.73 1.81
CA GLY A 65 11.03 -4.96 2.78
C GLY A 65 12.46 -4.65 2.32
N TYR A 66 12.88 -5.21 1.17
CA TYR A 66 14.21 -5.00 0.62
C TYR A 66 14.43 -3.51 0.34
N GLY A 67 15.39 -2.92 1.06
CA GLY A 67 15.72 -1.50 1.01
C GLY A 67 14.98 -0.61 2.03
N VAL A 68 14.03 -1.14 2.81
CA VAL A 68 13.38 -0.39 3.91
C VAL A 68 14.03 -0.78 5.24
N SER A 69 14.55 0.21 5.98
CA SER A 69 15.15 -0.06 7.28
C SER A 69 14.07 -0.44 8.31
N THR A 70 14.42 -1.27 9.30
CA THR A 70 13.51 -1.61 10.40
C THR A 70 13.03 -0.35 11.15
N ALA A 71 13.85 0.70 11.21
CA ALA A 71 13.48 1.96 11.82
C ALA A 71 12.33 2.65 11.07
N ILE A 72 12.35 2.61 9.73
CA ILE A 72 11.27 3.14 8.90
C ILE A 72 10.00 2.31 9.05
N ILE A 73 10.10 0.97 9.02
CA ILE A 73 8.94 0.08 9.24
C ILE A 73 8.30 0.40 10.60
N LYS A 74 9.10 0.48 11.67
CA LYS A 74 8.59 0.87 13.00
C LYS A 74 7.98 2.27 13.02
N SER A 75 8.55 3.22 12.27
CA SER A 75 7.98 4.56 12.15
C SER A 75 6.58 4.51 11.53
N VAL A 76 6.40 3.74 10.45
CA VAL A 76 5.09 3.54 9.80
C VAL A 76 4.10 2.91 10.79
N LEU A 77 4.49 1.83 11.48
CA LEU A 77 3.62 1.13 12.44
C LEU A 77 3.19 2.02 13.61
N ASN A 78 4.01 3.01 13.97
CA ASN A 78 3.73 3.99 15.01
C ASN A 78 3.02 5.26 14.50
N GLY A 79 2.58 5.30 13.24
CA GLY A 79 1.87 6.46 12.67
C GLY A 79 2.75 7.63 12.24
N PHE A 80 4.04 7.37 12.02
CA PHE A 80 5.09 8.32 11.67
C PHE A 80 5.43 9.35 12.77
N GLY A 81 6.71 9.68 12.91
CA GLY A 81 7.18 10.68 13.88
C GLY A 81 6.80 12.13 13.52
N ARG A 82 6.97 13.07 14.46
CA ARG A 82 6.66 14.51 14.30
C ARG A 82 7.29 15.16 13.07
N GLN A 83 8.46 14.69 12.65
CA GLN A 83 9.24 15.20 11.51
C GLN A 83 8.73 14.72 10.14
N SER A 84 7.71 13.86 10.10
CA SER A 84 7.19 13.30 8.86
C SER A 84 6.24 14.27 8.16
N GLY A 85 6.34 14.35 6.83
CA GLY A 85 5.50 15.21 6.01
C GLY A 85 4.00 14.86 6.09
N ALA A 86 3.15 15.82 5.73
CA ALA A 86 1.70 15.66 5.74
C ALA A 86 1.23 14.46 4.89
N GLU A 87 1.82 14.26 3.71
CA GLU A 87 1.48 13.15 2.82
C GLU A 87 1.70 11.77 3.45
N ALA A 88 2.79 11.59 4.21
CA ALA A 88 3.07 10.33 4.89
C ALA A 88 2.02 10.05 5.99
N LYS A 89 1.65 11.09 6.75
CA LYS A 89 0.61 10.97 7.78
C LYS A 89 -0.75 10.66 7.17
N GLU A 90 -1.10 11.32 6.07
CA GLU A 90 -2.33 11.01 5.34
C GLU A 90 -2.32 9.59 4.80
N ALA A 91 -1.20 9.12 4.22
CA ALA A 91 -1.08 7.75 3.77
C ALA A 91 -1.30 6.74 4.90
N TYR A 92 -0.73 7.01 6.09
CA TYR A 92 -0.98 6.19 7.27
C TYR A 92 -2.46 6.20 7.69
N GLN A 93 -3.09 7.37 7.75
CA GLN A 93 -4.50 7.49 8.13
C GLN A 93 -5.42 6.74 7.16
N ILE A 94 -5.16 6.85 5.85
CA ILE A 94 -5.90 6.11 4.83
C ILE A 94 -5.64 4.60 4.96
N GLY A 95 -4.39 4.20 5.18
CA GLY A 95 -4.03 2.80 5.38
C GLY A 95 -4.72 2.19 6.60
N MET A 96 -4.72 2.89 7.74
CA MET A 96 -5.44 2.47 8.94
C MET A 96 -6.94 2.42 8.72
N TYR A 97 -7.51 3.40 8.02
CA TYR A 97 -8.93 3.36 7.63
C TYR A 97 -9.26 2.08 6.85
N LEU A 98 -8.43 1.70 5.88
CA LEU A 98 -8.61 0.47 5.11
C LEU A 98 -8.44 -0.78 5.99
N VAL A 99 -7.49 -0.79 6.94
CA VAL A 99 -7.33 -1.90 7.90
C VAL A 99 -8.60 -2.09 8.73
N GLU A 100 -9.20 -1.00 9.20
CA GLU A 100 -10.36 -1.03 10.10
C GLU A 100 -11.69 -1.27 9.39
N ASN A 101 -11.85 -0.73 8.17
CA ASN A 101 -13.16 -0.67 7.50
C ASN A 101 -13.22 -1.50 6.20
N GLU A 102 -12.09 -1.70 5.52
CA GLU A 102 -12.03 -2.39 4.22
C GLU A 102 -10.86 -3.40 4.14
N PRO A 103 -10.70 -4.33 5.11
CA PRO A 103 -9.55 -5.24 5.15
C PRO A 103 -9.47 -6.15 3.91
N GLU A 104 -10.62 -6.55 3.37
CA GLU A 104 -10.70 -7.33 2.12
C GLU A 104 -10.10 -6.60 0.92
N MET A 105 -10.16 -5.26 0.90
CA MET A 105 -9.54 -4.46 -0.15
C MET A 105 -8.02 -4.54 -0.05
N LEU A 106 -7.45 -4.50 1.16
CA LEU A 106 -6.02 -4.69 1.36
C LEU A 106 -5.59 -6.11 0.97
N GLU A 107 -6.39 -7.13 1.29
CA GLU A 107 -6.14 -8.48 0.79
C GLU A 107 -6.11 -8.48 -0.74
N LYS A 108 -7.13 -7.96 -1.43
CA LYS A 108 -7.12 -7.88 -2.90
C LYS A 108 -5.89 -7.15 -3.47
N MET A 109 -5.47 -6.06 -2.83
CA MET A 109 -4.33 -5.26 -3.27
C MET A 109 -2.97 -5.96 -3.12
N TYR A 110 -2.79 -6.75 -2.05
CA TYR A 110 -1.47 -7.27 -1.65
C TYR A 110 -1.36 -8.81 -1.69
N GLN A 111 -2.46 -9.56 -1.70
CA GLN A 111 -2.50 -11.04 -1.68
C GLN A 111 -1.86 -11.67 -2.93
N ILE A 112 -1.99 -11.06 -4.10
CA ILE A 112 -1.38 -11.57 -5.35
C ILE A 112 0.16 -11.62 -5.22
N LYS A 113 0.77 -10.78 -4.37
CA LYS A 113 2.20 -10.78 -4.10
C LYS A 113 2.65 -11.80 -3.05
N VAL A 114 1.71 -12.46 -2.36
CA VAL A 114 1.99 -13.48 -1.34
C VAL A 114 2.12 -14.88 -1.96
N SER A 115 1.57 -15.09 -3.15
CA SER A 115 1.52 -16.42 -3.80
C SER A 115 2.77 -16.77 -4.62
N GLN A 116 3.82 -15.93 -4.57
CA GLN A 116 5.13 -16.22 -5.17
C GLN A 116 6.21 -16.31 -4.08
N LEU A 117 6.11 -17.35 -3.25
CA LEU A 117 7.19 -17.89 -2.43
C LEU A 117 7.19 -19.41 -2.57
#